data_AF-A0AAU1VEL6-F1
#
_entry.id   AF-A0AAU1VEL6-F1
#
_cell.length_a   1.000
_cell.length_b   1.000
_cell.length_c   1.000
_cell.angle_alpha   90.00
_cell.angle_beta   90.00
_cell.angle_gamma   90.00
#
_symmetry.space_group_name_H-M   'P 1'
#
loop_
_entity.id
_entity.type
_entity.pdbx_description
1 polymer ?
#
loop_
_entity_poly.entity_id
_entity_poly.type
_entity_poly.pdbx_seq_one_letter_code
_entity_poly.pdbx_strand_id
1 'polypeptide(L)'
;MSNSAAAAVLTTADLSEAIRAVRALLVIADIGRGEVDFEAVIRSPDVLAHVRDVLPDLEWWASADKERGSSESGDDPAACLPIRVFDWGRPLDRAEPFIAALGPEAAAVRWDLDAWPAVPEAGLEAISQKYAYLTLTVNSRDLYQDEPSQDHTIHVHARDRNGDQIARVHWLADQVGGRFTGRVETANL
;
A
#
# COMPACT_ATOMS: atom_id res chain seq x y z
N MET A 1 4.61 6.94 -18.20
CA MET A 1 3.82 6.76 -16.97
C MET A 1 2.70 5.79 -17.31
N SER A 2 2.71 4.62 -16.68
CA SER A 2 1.67 3.61 -16.87
C SER A 2 0.73 3.76 -15.68
N ASN A 3 -0.57 3.75 -15.90
CA ASN A 3 -1.53 3.76 -14.80
C ASN A 3 -2.04 2.34 -14.58
N SER A 4 -2.37 2.01 -13.34
CA SER A 4 -3.17 0.83 -13.00
C SER A 4 -4.49 1.24 -12.37
N ALA A 5 -5.47 0.34 -12.39
CA ALA A 5 -6.73 0.50 -11.70
C ALA A 5 -6.64 -0.26 -10.38
N ALA A 6 -6.63 0.46 -9.25
CA ALA A 6 -6.63 -0.10 -7.91
C ALA A 6 -8.07 -0.35 -7.47
N ALA A 7 -8.48 -1.61 -7.37
CA ALA A 7 -9.83 -2.00 -7.00
C ALA A 7 -9.88 -2.41 -5.53
N ALA A 8 -10.76 -1.78 -4.75
CA ALA A 8 -10.92 -2.11 -3.34
C ALA A 8 -11.65 -3.46 -3.16
N VAL A 9 -10.94 -4.43 -2.57
CA VAL A 9 -11.40 -5.82 -2.38
C VAL A 9 -11.84 -6.13 -0.95
N LEU A 10 -11.42 -5.30 0.02
CA LEU A 10 -11.85 -5.37 1.41
C LEU A 10 -11.73 -3.98 2.05
N THR A 11 -12.74 -3.59 2.82
CA THR A 11 -12.67 -2.43 3.73
C THR A 11 -13.15 -2.88 5.10
N THR A 12 -12.36 -2.63 6.14
CA THR A 12 -12.67 -3.03 7.51
C THR A 12 -12.14 -2.02 8.52
N ALA A 13 -12.80 -1.90 9.67
CA ALA A 13 -12.31 -1.12 10.81
C ALA A 13 -11.34 -1.92 11.71
N ASP A 14 -11.13 -3.21 11.43
CA ASP A 14 -10.16 -4.05 12.15
C ASP A 14 -8.84 -4.15 11.37
N LEU A 15 -7.81 -3.43 11.84
CA LEU A 15 -6.46 -3.50 11.26
C LEU A 15 -5.90 -4.93 11.24
N SER A 16 -6.20 -5.75 12.25
CA SER A 16 -5.72 -7.13 12.31
C SER A 16 -6.38 -8.01 11.25
N GLU A 17 -7.63 -7.72 10.89
CA GLU A 17 -8.30 -8.34 9.74
C GLU A 17 -7.66 -7.92 8.42
N ALA A 18 -7.40 -6.62 8.24
CA ALA A 18 -6.75 -6.12 7.03
C ALA A 18 -5.34 -6.74 6.84
N ILE A 19 -4.52 -6.80 7.90
CA ILE A 19 -3.19 -7.43 7.85
C ILE A 19 -3.29 -8.93 7.52
N ARG A 20 -4.25 -9.66 8.12
CA ARG A 20 -4.47 -11.07 7.81
C ARG A 20 -4.85 -11.29 6.34
N ALA A 21 -5.71 -10.43 5.79
CA ALA A 21 -6.11 -10.48 4.40
C ALA A 21 -4.93 -10.18 3.45
N VAL A 22 -4.10 -9.17 3.75
CA VAL A 22 -2.85 -8.93 3.00
C VAL A 22 -1.96 -10.16 3.00
N ARG A 23 -1.69 -10.76 4.16
CA ARG A 23 -0.89 -12.00 4.26
C ARG A 23 -1.45 -13.13 3.40
N ALA A 24 -2.76 -13.32 3.42
CA ALA A 24 -3.41 -14.35 2.60
C ALA A 24 -3.21 -14.09 1.09
N LEU A 25 -3.29 -12.84 0.65
CA LEU A 25 -3.03 -12.47 -0.74
C LEU A 25 -1.55 -12.64 -1.13
N LEU A 26 -0.63 -12.32 -0.22
CA LEU A 26 0.81 -12.52 -0.44
C LEU A 26 1.19 -14.00 -0.55
N VAL A 27 0.45 -14.91 0.09
CA VAL A 27 0.64 -16.37 -0.09
C VAL A 27 0.26 -16.83 -1.51
N ILE A 28 -0.64 -16.11 -2.18
CA ILE A 28 -1.08 -16.42 -3.55
C ILE A 28 -0.13 -15.80 -4.58
N ALA A 29 0.36 -14.60 -4.32
CA ALA A 29 1.23 -13.86 -5.24
C ALA A 29 2.58 -14.56 -5.47
N ASP A 30 3.18 -14.31 -6.64
CA ASP A 30 4.62 -14.50 -6.80
C ASP A 30 5.35 -13.30 -6.19
N ILE A 31 6.12 -13.57 -5.13
CA ILE A 31 6.85 -12.56 -4.36
C ILE A 31 8.37 -12.68 -4.52
N GLY A 32 8.85 -13.42 -5.53
CA GLY A 32 10.27 -13.77 -5.69
C GLY A 32 11.25 -12.59 -5.62
N ARG A 33 10.86 -11.44 -6.17
CA ARG A 33 11.56 -10.15 -6.11
C ARG A 33 10.69 -9.05 -5.52
N GLY A 34 9.70 -9.43 -4.72
CA GLY A 34 8.73 -8.50 -4.19
C GLY A 34 9.38 -7.45 -3.29
N GLU A 35 8.95 -6.21 -3.45
CA GLU A 35 9.36 -5.07 -2.63
C GLU A 35 8.13 -4.34 -2.07
N VAL A 36 8.36 -3.52 -1.04
CA VAL A 36 7.31 -2.72 -0.42
C VAL A 36 7.68 -1.24 -0.43
N ASP A 37 6.68 -0.44 -0.79
CA ASP A 37 6.73 1.00 -0.82
C ASP A 37 5.78 1.58 0.24
N PHE A 38 6.16 2.74 0.76
CA PHE A 38 5.52 3.41 1.87
C PHE A 38 5.18 4.84 1.51
N GLU A 39 3.91 5.21 1.69
CA GLU A 39 3.46 6.59 1.65
C GLU A 39 2.75 6.91 2.97
N ALA A 40 3.13 8.00 3.63
CA ALA A 40 2.48 8.42 4.88
C ALA A 40 2.67 9.91 5.12
N VAL A 41 1.85 10.48 6.01
CA VAL A 41 2.11 11.81 6.57
C VAL A 41 2.33 11.67 8.06
N ILE A 42 3.53 11.99 8.52
CA ILE A 42 3.92 11.93 9.93
C ILE A 42 3.84 13.33 10.52
N ARG A 43 3.03 13.51 11.57
CA ARG A 43 2.81 14.81 12.22
C ARG A 43 3.41 14.89 13.62
N SER A 44 3.68 13.75 14.25
CA SER A 44 4.15 13.66 15.63
C SER A 44 5.64 13.24 15.72
N PRO A 45 6.43 13.87 16.60
CA PRO A 45 7.78 13.40 16.92
C PRO A 45 7.84 11.96 17.44
N ASP A 46 6.83 11.53 18.19
CA ASP A 46 6.79 10.17 18.76
C ASP A 46 6.59 9.12 17.65
N VAL A 47 5.68 9.39 16.72
CA VAL A 47 5.47 8.52 15.54
C VAL A 47 6.73 8.52 14.67
N LEU A 48 7.35 9.68 14.45
CA LEU A 48 8.61 9.78 13.72
C LEU A 48 9.70 8.91 14.36
N ALA A 49 9.84 8.93 15.68
CA ALA A 49 10.82 8.11 16.39
C ALA A 49 10.57 6.62 16.15
N HIS A 50 9.33 6.15 16.32
CA HIS A 50 8.97 4.75 16.07
C HIS A 50 9.17 4.33 14.62
N VAL A 51 8.81 5.18 13.66
CA VAL A 51 9.02 4.88 12.24
C VAL A 51 10.50 4.80 11.91
N ARG A 52 11.33 5.67 12.49
CA ARG A 52 12.81 5.63 12.30
C ARG A 52 13.46 4.39 12.90
N ASP A 53 12.90 3.81 13.95
CA ASP A 53 13.40 2.52 14.47
C ASP A 53 13.20 1.38 13.46
N VAL A 54 12.17 1.48 12.60
CA VAL A 54 11.86 0.49 11.56
C VAL A 54 12.59 0.79 10.25
N LEU A 55 12.61 2.07 9.86
CA LEU A 55 13.17 2.61 8.63
C LEU A 55 14.14 3.77 8.98
N PRO A 56 15.40 3.46 9.36
CA PRO A 56 16.34 4.49 9.81
C PRO A 56 16.73 5.50 8.73
N ASP A 57 16.73 5.05 7.46
CA ASP A 57 17.10 5.84 6.28
C ASP A 57 15.86 6.21 5.45
N LEU A 58 14.73 6.47 6.10
CA LEU A 58 13.47 6.75 5.41
C LEU A 58 13.57 8.00 4.52
N GLU A 59 12.99 7.93 3.33
CA GLU A 59 12.90 9.07 2.42
C GLU A 59 11.70 9.96 2.76
N TRP A 60 11.94 11.27 2.90
CA TRP A 60 10.92 12.22 3.28
C TRP A 60 11.17 13.64 2.78
N TRP A 61 10.10 14.44 2.76
CA TRP A 61 10.15 15.88 2.59
C TRP A 61 9.14 16.59 3.49
N ALA A 62 9.43 17.84 3.84
CA ALA A 62 8.48 18.68 4.58
C ALA A 62 7.17 18.85 3.79
N SER A 63 6.02 18.69 4.46
CA SER A 63 4.71 18.71 3.79
C SER A 63 4.35 20.09 3.21
N ALA A 64 4.93 21.15 3.77
CA ALA A 64 4.63 22.53 3.39
C ALA A 64 5.39 23.00 2.14
N ASP A 65 6.55 22.40 1.82
CA ASP A 65 7.33 22.54 0.59
C ASP A 65 8.60 21.67 0.69
N LYS A 66 9.11 21.11 -0.42
CA LYS A 66 10.40 20.40 -0.45
C LYS A 66 11.57 21.30 -0.07
N GLU A 67 11.47 22.61 -0.33
CA GLU A 67 12.49 23.60 0.05
C GLU A 67 12.61 23.82 1.57
N ARG A 68 11.63 23.35 2.36
CA ARG A 68 11.64 23.49 3.83
C ARG A 68 12.32 22.35 4.57
N GLY A 69 12.70 21.30 3.86
CA GLY A 69 13.57 20.25 4.38
C GLY A 69 13.29 18.89 3.75
N SER A 70 14.34 18.08 3.66
CA SER A 70 14.27 16.74 3.07
C SER A 70 15.34 15.82 3.62
N SER A 71 15.12 14.51 3.46
CA SER A 71 16.16 13.50 3.71
C SER A 71 17.39 13.69 2.81
N GLU A 72 17.18 14.07 1.54
CA GLU A 72 18.28 14.30 0.57
C GLU A 72 19.23 15.41 1.00
N SER A 73 18.70 16.45 1.66
CA SER A 73 19.49 17.59 2.17
C SER A 73 20.16 17.29 3.52
N GLY A 74 19.87 16.15 4.14
CA GLY A 74 20.39 15.77 5.46
C GLY A 74 19.76 16.54 6.63
N ASP A 75 18.57 17.10 6.43
CA ASP A 75 17.87 17.88 7.45
C ASP A 75 17.37 17.00 8.61
N ASP A 76 17.05 17.62 9.75
CA ASP A 76 16.40 16.92 10.85
C ASP A 76 14.88 16.81 10.60
N PRO A 77 14.32 15.60 10.38
CA PRO A 77 12.89 15.43 10.15
C PRO A 77 12.02 15.96 11.30
N ALA A 78 12.52 15.93 12.55
CA ALA A 78 11.76 16.42 13.70
C ALA A 78 11.54 17.94 13.66
N ALA A 79 12.48 18.68 13.06
CA ALA A 79 12.39 20.12 12.86
C ALA A 79 11.49 20.51 11.67
N CYS A 80 11.18 19.55 10.80
CA CYS A 80 10.46 19.76 9.54
C CYS A 80 9.02 19.20 9.55
N LEU A 81 8.54 18.71 10.70
CA LEU A 81 7.18 18.18 10.83
C LEU A 81 6.11 19.22 10.47
N PRO A 82 4.99 18.80 9.82
CA PRO A 82 4.72 17.44 9.36
C PRO A 82 5.50 17.09 8.10
N ILE A 83 5.95 15.85 7.99
CA ILE A 83 6.68 15.34 6.82
C ILE A 83 5.82 14.36 6.03
N ARG A 84 6.02 14.32 4.71
CA ARG A 84 5.52 13.25 3.86
C ARG A 84 6.63 12.23 3.68
N VAL A 85 6.30 10.97 3.95
CA VAL A 85 7.14 9.82 3.65
C VAL A 85 6.76 9.32 2.28
N PHE A 86 7.77 9.05 1.46
CA PHE A 86 7.63 8.34 0.21
C PHE A 86 8.91 7.55 0.04
N ASP A 87 8.86 6.28 0.43
CA ASP A 87 10.03 5.43 0.57
C ASP A 87 9.76 4.10 -0.12
N TRP A 88 10.63 3.72 -1.05
CA TRP A 88 10.40 2.67 -2.03
C TRP A 88 11.48 1.58 -2.00
N GLY A 89 11.13 0.41 -2.51
CA GLY A 89 12.06 -0.69 -2.74
C GLY A 89 12.55 -1.35 -1.45
N ARG A 90 11.73 -1.34 -0.39
CA ARG A 90 12.10 -1.93 0.91
C ARG A 90 11.77 -3.42 0.95
N PRO A 91 12.45 -4.22 1.80
CA PRO A 91 12.09 -5.62 2.00
C PRO A 91 10.66 -5.79 2.56
N LEU A 92 9.96 -6.83 2.11
CA LEU A 92 8.56 -7.09 2.49
C LEU A 92 8.32 -7.19 4.00
N ASP A 93 9.33 -7.62 4.76
CA ASP A 93 9.27 -7.77 6.22
C ASP A 93 9.14 -6.44 6.98
N ARG A 94 9.33 -5.30 6.29
CA ARG A 94 9.20 -3.95 6.87
C ARG A 94 7.76 -3.45 6.92
N ALA A 95 6.85 -4.06 6.16
CA ALA A 95 5.50 -3.56 6.01
C ALA A 95 4.73 -3.47 7.34
N GLU A 96 4.66 -4.57 8.08
CA GLU A 96 3.89 -4.61 9.32
C GLU A 96 4.53 -3.83 10.47
N PRO A 97 5.87 -3.88 10.69
CA PRO A 97 6.51 -3.01 11.66
C PRO A 97 6.26 -1.52 11.36
N PHE A 98 6.28 -1.11 10.09
CA PHE A 98 5.97 0.27 9.69
C PHE A 98 4.53 0.66 10.02
N ILE A 99 3.56 -0.19 9.68
CA ILE A 99 2.14 0.02 10.02
C ILE A 99 1.95 0.14 11.53
N ALA A 100 2.61 -0.71 12.32
CA ALA A 100 2.54 -0.67 13.77
C ALA A 100 3.14 0.64 14.34
N ALA A 101 4.23 1.13 13.74
CA ALA A 101 4.89 2.36 14.17
C ALA A 101 4.06 3.63 13.90
N LEU A 102 3.19 3.63 12.89
CA LEU A 102 2.34 4.78 12.52
C LEU A 102 1.22 5.06 13.52
N GLY A 103 0.72 4.03 14.21
CA GLY A 103 -0.43 4.16 15.12
C GLY A 103 -1.67 4.72 14.40
N PRO A 104 -2.20 5.91 14.81
CA PRO A 104 -3.41 6.48 14.23
C PRO A 104 -3.17 7.28 12.93
N GLU A 105 -1.93 7.46 12.49
CA GLU A 105 -1.64 8.20 11.25
C GLU A 105 -2.09 7.40 10.01
N ALA A 106 -2.48 8.10 8.96
CA ALA A 106 -2.86 7.48 7.70
C ALA A 106 -1.64 7.17 6.82
N ALA A 107 -1.71 6.04 6.12
CA ALA A 107 -0.65 5.60 5.21
C ALA A 107 -1.17 4.69 4.09
N ALA A 108 -0.42 4.62 3.00
CA ALA A 108 -0.48 3.53 2.04
C ALA A 108 0.80 2.69 2.13
N VAL A 109 0.62 1.38 2.13
CA VAL A 109 1.70 0.41 2.02
C VAL A 109 1.43 -0.42 0.78
N ARG A 110 2.30 -0.32 -0.22
CA ARG A 110 2.15 -0.99 -1.51
C ARG A 110 3.18 -2.09 -1.66
N TRP A 111 2.74 -3.29 -1.98
CA TRP A 111 3.58 -4.40 -2.36
C TRP A 111 3.65 -4.46 -3.89
N ASP A 112 4.87 -4.38 -4.40
CA ASP A 112 5.20 -4.57 -5.80
C ASP A 112 5.58 -6.03 -5.99
N LEU A 113 4.67 -6.81 -6.58
CA LEU A 113 4.77 -8.26 -6.70
C LEU A 113 5.33 -8.65 -8.08
N ASP A 114 5.99 -9.80 -8.18
CA ASP A 114 6.49 -10.29 -9.48
C ASP A 114 5.36 -10.69 -10.42
N ALA A 115 4.31 -11.31 -9.87
CA ALA A 115 3.14 -11.72 -10.62
C ALA A 115 1.96 -12.08 -9.72
N TRP A 116 0.77 -12.03 -10.31
CA TRP A 116 -0.35 -12.88 -9.87
C TRP A 116 -0.35 -14.14 -10.74
N PRO A 117 -0.20 -15.35 -10.16
CA PRO A 117 -0.13 -16.58 -10.94
C PRO A 117 -1.43 -16.86 -11.71
N ALA A 118 -1.36 -17.79 -12.66
CA ALA A 118 -2.55 -18.31 -13.31
C ALA A 118 -3.38 -19.14 -12.32
N VAL A 119 -4.71 -19.09 -12.44
CA VAL A 119 -5.66 -19.89 -11.67
C VAL A 119 -6.55 -20.64 -12.67
N PRO A 120 -6.10 -21.81 -13.18
CA PRO A 120 -6.78 -22.53 -14.26
C PRO A 120 -8.23 -22.91 -13.93
N GLU A 121 -8.50 -23.29 -12.68
CA GLU A 121 -9.83 -23.65 -12.18
C GLU A 121 -10.83 -22.49 -12.21
N ALA A 122 -10.33 -21.24 -12.20
CA ALA A 122 -11.11 -20.02 -12.33
C ALA A 122 -11.01 -19.39 -13.73
N GLY A 123 -10.27 -20.02 -14.66
CA GLY A 123 -10.04 -19.49 -16.00
C GLY A 123 -9.19 -18.20 -16.03
N LEU A 124 -8.38 -17.95 -14.99
CA LEU A 124 -7.61 -16.70 -14.88
C LEU A 124 -6.17 -16.90 -15.35
N GLU A 125 -5.75 -16.14 -16.36
CA GLU A 125 -4.36 -16.14 -16.85
C GLU A 125 -3.41 -15.40 -15.90
N ALA A 126 -2.12 -15.72 -15.94
CA ALA A 126 -1.12 -15.01 -15.13
C ALA A 126 -1.04 -13.52 -15.48
N ILE A 127 -0.75 -12.68 -14.49
CA ILE A 127 -0.50 -11.24 -14.65
C ILE A 127 0.93 -10.98 -14.21
N SER A 128 1.72 -10.34 -15.05
CA SER A 128 3.08 -9.94 -14.71
C SER A 128 3.14 -8.71 -13.81
N GLN A 129 4.31 -8.47 -13.23
CA GLN A 129 4.68 -7.37 -12.34
C GLN A 129 4.03 -6.03 -12.67
N LYS A 130 3.91 -5.67 -13.95
CA LYS A 130 3.35 -4.39 -14.41
C LYS A 130 1.94 -4.07 -13.87
N TYR A 131 1.18 -5.08 -13.45
CA TYR A 131 -0.12 -4.87 -12.82
C TYR A 131 -0.29 -5.75 -11.57
N ALA A 132 0.79 -6.28 -11.01
CA ALA A 132 0.75 -7.13 -9.83
C ALA A 132 1.12 -6.27 -8.61
N TYR A 133 0.21 -5.37 -8.23
CA TYR A 133 0.35 -4.57 -7.02
C TYR A 133 -0.78 -4.88 -6.05
N LEU A 134 -0.43 -4.85 -4.77
CA LEU A 134 -1.35 -4.95 -3.64
C LEU A 134 -1.11 -3.71 -2.77
N THR A 135 -2.14 -2.96 -2.43
CA THR A 135 -1.99 -1.81 -1.54
C THR A 135 -2.90 -1.95 -0.33
N LEU A 136 -2.37 -1.71 0.86
CA LEU A 136 -3.14 -1.51 2.07
C LEU A 136 -3.11 -0.03 2.43
N THR A 137 -4.27 0.61 2.44
CA THR A 137 -4.42 1.94 3.02
C THR A 137 -4.91 1.82 4.45
N VAL A 138 -4.17 2.41 5.38
CA VAL A 138 -4.43 2.39 6.82
C VAL A 138 -5.00 3.74 7.22
N ASN A 139 -6.08 3.74 8.01
CA ASN A 139 -6.77 4.96 8.45
C ASN A 139 -7.19 5.88 7.27
N SER A 140 -7.48 5.26 6.12
CA SER A 140 -7.98 5.95 4.93
C SER A 140 -8.80 5.04 4.03
N ARG A 141 -9.79 5.63 3.37
CA ARG A 141 -10.65 4.92 2.40
C ARG A 141 -10.15 4.95 0.97
N ASP A 142 -9.23 5.86 0.67
CA ASP A 142 -8.70 6.13 -0.66
C ASP A 142 -7.20 5.79 -0.75
N LEU A 143 -6.71 5.66 -1.98
CA LEU A 143 -5.33 5.25 -2.26
C LEU A 143 -4.28 6.27 -1.79
N TYR A 144 -4.62 7.55 -1.74
CA TYR A 144 -3.67 8.66 -1.54
C TYR A 144 -3.84 9.40 -0.21
N GLN A 145 -4.62 8.83 0.71
CA GLN A 145 -4.87 9.36 2.06
C GLN A 145 -5.59 10.72 2.07
N ASP A 146 -6.32 11.05 1.00
CA ASP A 146 -7.15 12.26 0.90
C ASP A 146 -8.51 12.11 1.62
N GLU A 147 -8.93 10.88 1.92
CA GLU A 147 -10.15 10.54 2.67
C GLU A 147 -9.86 9.84 4.02
N PRO A 148 -9.37 10.57 5.04
CA PRO A 148 -9.10 10.00 6.36
C PRO A 148 -10.30 9.25 6.95
N SER A 149 -10.04 8.08 7.51
CA SER A 149 -11.05 7.23 8.13
C SER A 149 -10.43 6.42 9.29
N GLN A 150 -11.25 5.69 10.05
CA GLN A 150 -10.77 4.60 10.91
C GLN A 150 -10.85 3.25 10.20
N ASP A 151 -11.21 3.26 8.91
CA ASP A 151 -11.21 2.08 8.07
C ASP A 151 -9.82 1.85 7.45
N HIS A 152 -9.56 0.59 7.13
CA HIS A 152 -8.41 0.11 6.40
C HIS A 152 -8.91 -0.56 5.12
N THR A 153 -8.33 -0.21 3.98
CA THR A 153 -8.79 -0.70 2.67
C THR A 153 -7.68 -1.43 1.94
N ILE A 154 -7.99 -2.62 1.44
CA ILE A 154 -7.10 -3.41 0.60
C ILE A 154 -7.50 -3.20 -0.84
N HIS A 155 -6.53 -2.82 -1.66
CA HIS A 155 -6.67 -2.61 -3.09
C HIS A 155 -5.83 -3.61 -3.87
N VAL A 156 -6.44 -4.27 -4.84
CA VAL A 156 -5.72 -5.07 -5.83
C VAL A 156 -5.65 -4.29 -7.11
N HIS A 157 -4.45 -4.18 -7.67
CA HIS A 157 -4.25 -3.47 -8.92
C HIS A 157 -4.51 -4.41 -10.10
N ALA A 158 -5.18 -3.88 -11.11
CA ALA A 158 -5.54 -4.59 -12.31
C ALA A 158 -5.41 -3.68 -13.53
N ARG A 159 -5.39 -4.29 -14.72
CA ARG A 159 -5.36 -3.54 -15.98
C ARG A 159 -6.80 -3.19 -16.41
N ASP A 160 -7.08 -1.92 -16.61
CA ASP A 160 -8.40 -1.38 -16.98
C ASP A 160 -8.94 -1.78 -18.39
N ARG A 161 -8.29 -2.72 -19.12
CA ARG A 161 -8.63 -2.95 -20.54
C ARG A 161 -9.70 -3.99 -20.82
N ASN A 162 -9.84 -5.06 -20.01
CA ASN A 162 -10.71 -6.20 -20.32
C ASN A 162 -11.42 -6.76 -19.07
N GLY A 163 -12.61 -7.36 -19.26
CA GLY A 163 -13.43 -7.94 -18.17
C GLY A 163 -12.76 -9.08 -17.38
N ASP A 164 -11.76 -9.77 -17.92
CA ASP A 164 -11.02 -10.84 -17.24
C ASP A 164 -10.30 -10.36 -15.97
N GLN A 165 -9.93 -9.08 -15.95
CA GLN A 165 -9.29 -8.44 -14.80
C GLN A 165 -10.27 -8.18 -13.65
N ILE A 166 -11.53 -7.91 -13.98
CA ILE A 166 -12.62 -7.83 -13.00
C ILE A 166 -12.87 -9.20 -12.37
N ALA A 167 -12.86 -10.27 -13.17
CA ALA A 167 -13.00 -11.64 -12.65
C ALA A 167 -11.90 -11.98 -11.64
N ARG A 168 -10.65 -11.55 -11.90
CA ARG A 168 -9.56 -11.71 -10.92
C ARG A 168 -9.74 -10.89 -9.66
N VAL A 169 -10.17 -9.63 -9.76
CA VAL A 169 -10.46 -8.78 -8.58
C VAL A 169 -11.50 -9.45 -7.69
N HIS A 170 -12.58 -9.97 -8.27
CA HIS A 170 -13.59 -10.74 -7.54
C HIS A 170 -12.99 -11.99 -6.90
N TRP A 171 -12.24 -12.78 -7.66
CA TRP A 171 -11.63 -14.00 -7.16
C TRP A 171 -10.67 -13.74 -5.97
N LEU A 172 -9.84 -12.70 -6.05
CA LEU A 172 -8.96 -12.29 -4.95
C LEU A 172 -9.73 -11.77 -3.74
N ALA A 173 -10.82 -11.02 -3.94
CA ALA A 173 -11.69 -10.59 -2.86
C ALA A 173 -12.31 -11.80 -2.12
N ASP A 174 -12.73 -12.83 -2.85
CA ASP A 174 -13.27 -14.05 -2.27
C ASP A 174 -12.23 -14.81 -1.42
N GLN A 175 -10.94 -14.77 -1.79
CA GLN A 175 -9.87 -15.43 -1.02
C GLN A 175 -9.69 -14.86 0.39
N VAL A 176 -10.10 -13.61 0.61
CA VAL A 176 -9.97 -12.92 1.90
C VAL A 176 -11.30 -12.74 2.62
N GLY A 177 -12.37 -13.39 2.14
CA GLY A 177 -13.73 -13.19 2.67
C GLY A 177 -14.26 -11.77 2.46
N GLY A 178 -13.61 -11.01 1.58
CA GLY A 178 -14.00 -9.66 1.20
C GLY A 178 -15.05 -9.67 0.09
N ARG A 179 -15.21 -8.50 -0.52
CA ARG A 179 -16.01 -8.33 -1.74
C ARG A 179 -15.50 -7.11 -2.48
N PHE A 180 -15.47 -7.18 -3.80
CA PHE A 180 -15.25 -5.98 -4.60
C PHE A 180 -16.32 -4.93 -4.25
N THR A 181 -15.87 -3.76 -3.81
CA THR A 181 -16.76 -2.71 -3.29
C THR A 181 -17.38 -1.85 -4.39
N GLY A 182 -16.91 -1.99 -5.64
CA GLY A 182 -17.23 -1.09 -6.74
C GLY A 182 -16.31 0.14 -6.81
N ARG A 183 -15.46 0.39 -5.80
CA ARG A 183 -14.49 1.48 -5.78
C ARG A 183 -13.25 1.07 -6.59
N VAL A 184 -12.93 1.88 -7.59
CA VAL A 184 -11.75 1.74 -8.45
C VAL A 184 -11.06 3.09 -8.55
N GLU A 185 -9.78 3.13 -8.25
CA GLU A 185 -8.97 4.35 -8.24
C GLU A 185 -7.83 4.25 -9.25
N THR A 186 -7.45 5.38 -9.86
CA THR A 186 -6.30 5.41 -10.75
C THR A 186 -5.03 5.50 -9.92
N ALA A 187 -4.20 4.46 -9.99
CA ALA A 187 -2.88 4.42 -9.38
C ALA A 187 -1.84 4.88 -10.41
N ASN A 188 -1.11 5.94 -10.07
CA ASN A 188 0.07 6.35 -10.83
C ASN A 188 1.23 5.42 -10.45
N LEU A 189 1.80 4.73 -11.44
CA LEU A 189 2.98 3.87 -11.29
C LEU A 189 4.23 4.59 -11.77
#